data_AF-A0A0B2QG06-F1
#
_entry.id   AF-A0A0B2QG06-F1
#
_cell.length_a   1.000
_cell.length_b   1.000
_cell.length_c   1.000
_cell.angle_alpha   90.00
_cell.angle_beta   90.00
_cell.angle_gamma   90.00
#
_symmetry.space_group_name_H-M   'P 1'
#
loop_
_entity.id
_entity.type
_entity.pdbx_description
1 polymer ?
#
loop_
_entity_poly.entity_id
_entity_poly.type
_entity_poly.pdbx_seq_one_letter_code
_entity_poly.pdbx_strand_id
1 'polypeptide(L)'
;MFEVHRDPGEHVEVKGRGMGRIQPLQSSGMGEFDGEVEKIQGFDFANWLKKTVSKNDFVVMKMDVEGTEFDLIPRLIKTGAICLIDDIFLECHYNRWQRCCPGQRSAKYEKTYDPCLQLFKSLRQSGVLVHQWF
;
A
#
# COMPACT_ATOMS: atom_id res chain seq x y z
N MET A 1 5.62 11.73 7.72
CA MET A 1 4.61 12.61 7.11
C MET A 1 4.41 12.11 5.69
N PHE A 2 3.16 11.91 5.28
CA PHE A 2 2.83 11.36 3.97
C PHE A 2 1.95 12.36 3.23
N GLU A 3 2.06 12.38 1.90
CA GLU A 3 1.24 13.20 1.02
C GLU A 3 0.20 12.31 0.34
N VAL A 4 -1.07 12.76 0.32
CA VAL A 4 -2.18 12.07 -0.34
C VAL A 4 -2.62 12.92 -1.53
N HIS A 5 -2.48 12.40 -2.75
CA HIS A 5 -2.94 13.07 -3.97
C HIS A 5 -4.39 12.71 -4.30
N ARG A 6 -5.22 13.70 -4.66
CA ARG A 6 -6.56 13.46 -5.25
C ARG A 6 -6.42 13.12 -6.75
N ASP A 7 -7.31 12.27 -7.25
CA ASP A 7 -7.33 11.89 -8.68
C ASP A 7 -7.83 13.07 -9.55
N PRO A 8 -7.16 13.39 -10.67
CA PRO A 8 -7.55 14.50 -11.54
C PRO A 8 -8.73 14.07 -12.44
N GLY A 9 -9.94 14.08 -11.88
CA GLY A 9 -11.13 13.71 -12.64
C GLY A 9 -12.49 13.88 -11.97
N GLU A 10 -12.57 14.08 -10.64
CA GLU A 10 -13.85 14.22 -9.94
C GLU A 10 -14.10 15.66 -9.45
N HIS A 11 -14.83 16.44 -10.25
CA HIS A 11 -15.75 17.42 -9.68
C HIS A 11 -17.04 16.68 -9.31
N VAL A 12 -17.12 16.14 -8.10
CA VAL A 12 -18.35 15.59 -7.55
C VAL A 12 -18.54 16.11 -6.13
N GLU A 13 -19.69 16.75 -5.91
CA GLU A 13 -20.15 17.19 -4.60
C GLU A 13 -20.11 16.03 -3.59
N VAL A 14 -19.59 16.35 -2.40
CA VAL A 14 -19.42 15.54 -1.20
C VAL A 14 -20.36 14.32 -1.09
N LYS A 15 -19.82 13.12 -1.37
CA LYS A 15 -20.04 11.87 -0.60
C LYS A 15 -19.22 10.71 -1.20
N GLY A 16 -18.01 10.52 -0.67
CA GLY A 16 -17.17 9.35 -0.97
C GLY A 16 -15.70 9.74 -1.03
N ARG A 17 -14.90 9.33 -0.04
CA ARG A 17 -13.45 9.54 -0.07
C ARG A 17 -12.83 8.54 -1.06
N GLY A 18 -12.44 9.00 -2.25
CA GLY A 18 -11.52 8.25 -3.10
C GLY A 18 -10.17 8.06 -2.40
N MET A 19 -9.55 6.88 -2.55
CA MET A 19 -8.24 6.57 -1.96
C MET A 19 -7.16 7.32 -2.74
N GLY A 20 -6.69 8.44 -2.20
CA GLY A 20 -5.62 9.22 -2.81
C GLY A 20 -4.26 8.51 -2.78
N ARG A 21 -3.36 8.88 -3.70
CA ARG A 21 -2.05 8.24 -3.86
C ARG A 21 -1.09 8.67 -2.75
N ILE A 22 -0.44 7.73 -2.07
CA ILE A 22 0.55 8.02 -1.02
C ILE A 22 1.95 8.14 -1.65
N GLN A 23 2.60 9.29 -1.51
CA GLN A 23 4.01 9.44 -1.88
C GLN A 23 4.90 9.75 -0.66
N PRO A 24 6.10 9.15 -0.57
CA PRO A 24 7.14 9.64 0.34
C PRO A 24 7.55 11.05 -0.08
N LEU A 25 7.72 11.96 0.89
CA LEU A 25 8.22 13.32 0.64
C LEU A 25 9.56 13.28 -0.11
N GLN A 26 9.55 13.55 -1.42
CA GLN A 26 10.76 13.82 -2.18
C GLN A 26 11.05 15.32 -2.14
N SER A 27 12.22 15.70 -1.62
CA SER A 27 12.70 17.06 -1.84
C SER A 27 13.19 17.17 -3.28
N SER A 28 12.50 18.00 -4.06
CA SER A 28 12.96 18.75 -5.26
C SER A 28 12.26 18.39 -6.58
N GLY A 29 11.62 19.39 -7.20
CA GLY A 29 11.69 19.60 -8.65
C GLY A 29 10.40 19.46 -9.47
N MET A 30 9.65 20.56 -9.59
CA MET A 30 8.82 21.02 -10.73
C MET A 30 8.02 19.99 -11.56
N GLY A 31 6.74 19.88 -11.21
CA GLY A 31 5.63 19.59 -12.11
C GLY A 31 4.34 19.90 -11.36
N GLU A 32 3.62 20.97 -11.75
CA GLU A 32 2.38 21.42 -11.09
C GLU A 32 1.33 20.30 -11.11
N PHE A 33 1.19 19.61 -9.98
CA PHE A 33 -0.02 18.89 -9.63
C PHE A 33 -0.99 19.91 -9.00
N ASP A 34 -2.03 20.30 -9.73
CA ASP A 34 -3.12 21.21 -9.30
C ASP A 34 -4.11 20.54 -8.32
N GLY A 35 -3.71 19.44 -7.69
CA GLY A 35 -4.53 18.75 -6.69
C GLY A 35 -4.17 19.25 -5.29
N GLU A 36 -5.18 19.55 -4.46
CA GLU A 36 -4.97 19.77 -3.02
C GLU A 36 -4.24 18.56 -2.43
N VAL A 37 -2.97 18.77 -2.05
CA VAL A 37 -2.17 17.77 -1.33
C VAL A 37 -2.41 17.94 0.17
N GLU A 38 -3.12 17.00 0.76
CA GLU A 38 -3.27 16.95 2.22
C GLU A 38 -2.08 16.21 2.83
N LYS A 39 -1.34 16.90 3.71
CA LYS A 39 -0.28 16.28 4.50
C LYS A 39 -0.88 15.62 5.72
N ILE A 40 -0.67 14.31 5.84
CA ILE A 40 -1.15 13.54 6.98
C ILE A 40 0.02 13.02 7.83
N GLN A 41 -0.23 12.93 9.14
CA GLN A 41 0.72 12.35 10.06
C GLN A 41 0.76 10.83 9.84
N GLY A 42 1.96 10.33 9.53
CA GLY A 42 2.24 8.89 9.49
C GLY A 42 2.54 8.32 10.87
N PHE A 43 2.43 7.01 11.00
CA PHE A 43 2.85 6.28 12.20
C PHE A 43 3.65 5.02 11.83
N ASP A 44 4.45 4.52 12.77
CA ASP A 44 5.16 3.25 12.59
C ASP A 44 4.19 2.09 12.86
N PHE A 45 3.66 1.51 11.79
CA PHE A 45 2.69 0.41 11.85
C PHE A 45 3.23 -0.81 12.59
N ALA A 46 4.51 -1.17 12.41
CA ALA A 46 5.11 -2.32 13.08
C ALA A 46 5.18 -2.11 14.60
N ASN A 47 5.54 -0.90 15.04
CA ASN A 47 5.55 -0.55 16.45
C ASN A 47 4.15 -0.43 17.04
N TRP A 48 3.17 0.07 16.27
CA TRP A 48 1.78 0.10 16.70
C TRP A 48 1.22 -1.31 16.89
N LEU A 49 1.43 -2.22 15.93
CA LEU A 49 0.95 -3.60 16.02
C LEU A 49 1.47 -4.30 17.28
N LYS A 50 2.77 -4.19 17.57
CA LYS A 50 3.39 -4.75 18.77
C LYS A 50 2.84 -4.20 20.10
N LYS A 51 2.24 -3.02 20.09
CA LYS A 51 1.61 -2.41 21.28
C LYS A 51 0.12 -2.73 21.39
N THR A 52 -0.50 -3.10 20.27
CA THR A 52 -1.95 -3.30 20.17
C THR A 52 -2.36 -4.74 20.41
N VAL A 53 -1.58 -5.71 19.90
CA VAL A 53 -1.92 -7.14 19.97
C VAL A 53 -0.84 -7.94 20.68
N SER A 54 -1.23 -9.11 21.18
CA SER A 54 -0.37 -10.10 21.81
C SER A 54 -0.33 -11.40 20.99
N LYS A 55 0.55 -12.32 21.36
CA LYS A 55 0.66 -13.65 20.72
C LYS A 55 -0.56 -14.56 20.98
N ASN A 56 -1.45 -14.17 21.88
CA ASN A 56 -2.65 -14.95 22.21
C ASN A 56 -3.86 -14.53 21.37
N ASP A 57 -3.74 -13.44 20.61
CA ASP A 57 -4.80 -12.94 19.75
C ASP A 57 -4.68 -13.58 18.38
N PHE A 58 -5.82 -13.84 17.73
CA PHE A 58 -5.84 -14.24 16.33
C PHE A 58 -6.05 -13.00 15.46
N VAL A 59 -5.06 -12.67 14.64
CA VAL A 59 -4.98 -11.40 13.91
C VAL A 59 -5.04 -11.63 12.40
N VAL A 60 -6.09 -11.08 11.79
CA VAL A 60 -6.27 -11.04 10.34
C VAL A 60 -6.00 -9.63 9.84
N MET A 61 -5.10 -9.48 8.88
CA MET A 61 -4.76 -8.20 8.27
C MET A 61 -5.18 -8.16 6.79
N LYS A 62 -5.98 -7.15 6.43
CA LYS A 62 -6.19 -6.77 5.02
C LYS A 62 -5.29 -5.58 4.68
N MET A 63 -4.55 -5.65 3.59
CA MET A 63 -3.64 -4.58 3.13
C MET A 63 -3.87 -4.28 1.64
N ASP A 64 -4.10 -2.99 1.38
CA ASP A 64 -4.26 -2.35 0.09
C ASP A 64 -3.77 -0.90 0.28
N VAL A 65 -2.51 -0.65 -0.08
CA VAL A 65 -1.76 0.57 0.28
C VAL A 65 -1.00 1.15 -0.92
N GLU A 66 -1.54 0.92 -2.11
CA GLU A 66 -1.18 1.61 -3.36
C GLU A 66 0.34 1.63 -3.66
N GLY A 67 1.02 0.51 -3.46
CA GLY A 67 2.45 0.35 -3.75
C GLY A 67 3.35 0.38 -2.51
N THR A 68 2.83 0.79 -1.35
CA THR A 68 3.62 0.83 -0.10
C THR A 68 3.81 -0.58 0.51
N GLU A 69 3.21 -1.61 -0.08
CA GLU A 69 3.36 -3.01 0.37
C GLU A 69 4.84 -3.44 0.33
N PHE A 70 5.58 -2.93 -0.66
CA PHE A 70 7.01 -3.24 -0.87
C PHE A 70 7.93 -2.68 0.21
N ASP A 71 7.47 -1.71 1.01
CA ASP A 71 8.22 -1.16 2.15
C ASP A 71 7.70 -1.71 3.48
N LEU A 72 6.37 -1.81 3.64
CA LEU A 72 5.74 -2.23 4.89
C LEU A 72 5.99 -3.69 5.20
N ILE A 73 5.87 -4.60 4.23
CA ILE A 73 6.02 -6.03 4.49
C ILE A 73 7.45 -6.40 4.87
N PRO A 74 8.50 -5.95 4.15
CA PRO A 74 9.87 -6.16 4.61
C PRO A 74 10.15 -5.56 5.99
N ARG A 75 9.54 -4.41 6.32
CA ARG A 75 9.65 -3.81 7.66
C ARG A 75 8.99 -4.68 8.73
N LEU A 76 7.80 -5.22 8.49
CA LEU A 76 7.11 -6.12 9.42
C LEU A 76 7.94 -7.39 9.69
N ILE A 77 8.53 -7.97 8.64
CA ILE A 77 9.42 -9.14 8.76
C ILE A 77 10.68 -8.77 9.54
N LYS A 78 11.40 -7.71 9.14
CA LYS A 78 12.66 -7.29 9.77
C LYS A 78 12.50 -6.96 11.26
N THR A 79 11.36 -6.40 11.65
CA THR A 79 11.07 -6.05 13.04
C THR A 79 10.53 -7.22 13.85
N GLY A 80 10.17 -8.35 13.22
CA GLY A 80 9.48 -9.47 13.86
C GLY A 80 8.03 -9.16 14.26
N ALA A 81 7.47 -8.02 13.82
CA ALA A 81 6.05 -7.71 14.02
C ALA A 81 5.15 -8.65 13.21
N ILE A 82 5.68 -9.23 12.12
CA ILE A 82 4.95 -10.20 11.29
C ILE A 82 4.48 -11.43 12.08
N CYS A 83 5.18 -11.82 13.16
CA CYS A 83 4.84 -12.95 14.00
C CYS A 83 3.58 -12.73 14.87
N LEU A 84 2.98 -11.55 14.79
CA LEU A 84 1.72 -11.20 15.47
C LEU A 84 0.53 -11.22 14.49
N ILE A 85 0.74 -11.68 13.25
CA ILE A 85 -0.29 -11.75 12.21
C ILE A 85 -0.41 -13.21 11.76
N ASP A 86 -1.62 -13.75 11.81
CA ASP A 86 -1.90 -15.14 11.43
C ASP A 86 -2.27 -15.23 9.94
N ASP A 87 -3.18 -14.35 9.50
CA ASP A 87 -3.72 -14.34 8.14
C ASP A 87 -3.54 -12.96 7.50
N ILE A 88 -3.10 -12.94 6.24
CA ILE A 88 -2.95 -11.72 5.43
C ILE A 88 -3.74 -11.85 4.13
N PHE A 89 -4.61 -10.86 3.89
CA PHE A 89 -5.22 -10.58 2.60
C PHE A 89 -4.50 -9.39 1.97
N LEU A 90 -3.73 -9.63 0.92
CA LEU A 90 -2.86 -8.61 0.33
C LEU A 90 -3.22 -8.33 -1.12
N GLU A 91 -3.58 -7.08 -1.41
CA GLU A 91 -3.56 -6.53 -2.75
C GLU A 91 -2.16 -6.04 -3.05
N CYS A 92 -1.52 -6.65 -4.05
CA CYS A 92 -0.20 -6.21 -4.47
C CYS A 92 -0.30 -5.36 -5.72
N HIS A 93 0.21 -4.13 -5.62
CA HIS A 93 0.15 -3.15 -6.69
C HIS A 93 1.34 -3.29 -7.64
N TYR A 94 1.08 -3.85 -8.82
CA TYR A 94 2.05 -3.99 -9.91
C TYR A 94 1.47 -3.47 -11.21
N ASN A 95 2.32 -3.30 -12.22
CA ASN A 95 1.96 -2.80 -13.53
C ASN A 95 0.90 -3.70 -14.18
N ARG A 96 -0.36 -3.24 -14.11
CA ARG A 96 -1.46 -3.71 -14.92
C ARG A 96 -1.79 -2.58 -15.87
N TRP A 97 -1.86 -2.90 -17.17
CA TRP A 97 -2.26 -1.94 -18.19
C TRP A 97 -3.65 -1.40 -17.88
N GLN A 98 -3.73 -0.13 -17.50
CA GLN A 98 -5.01 0.54 -17.36
C GLN A 98 -5.38 1.20 -18.68
N ARG A 99 -6.67 1.10 -19.04
CA ARG A 99 -7.24 1.90 -20.11
C ARG A 99 -7.48 3.30 -19.55
N CYS A 100 -6.44 4.13 -19.55
CA CYS A 100 -6.55 5.52 -19.13
C CYS A 100 -7.39 6.34 -20.13
N CYS A 101 -7.35 5.99 -21.42
CA CYS A 101 -8.12 6.63 -22.49
C CYS A 101 -8.49 5.61 -23.59
N PRO A 102 -9.52 5.88 -24.42
CA PRO A 102 -9.83 5.04 -25.57
C PRO A 102 -8.60 4.85 -26.48
N GLY A 103 -8.19 3.60 -26.68
CA GLY A 103 -7.03 3.26 -27.53
C GLY A 103 -5.66 3.43 -26.88
N GLN A 104 -5.54 3.99 -25.66
CA GLN A 104 -4.27 4.18 -24.98
C GLN A 104 -4.16 3.31 -23.72
N ARG A 105 -3.00 2.66 -23.56
CA ARG A 105 -2.65 1.92 -22.35
C ARG A 105 -1.47 2.61 -21.68
N SER A 106 -1.62 3.00 -20.42
CA SER A 106 -0.52 3.50 -19.59
C SER A 106 -0.24 2.51 -18.45
N ALA A 107 1.00 2.48 -18.00
CA ALA A 107 1.40 1.72 -16.84
C ALA A 107 0.99 2.49 -15.57
N LYS A 108 0.20 1.88 -14.67
CA LYS A 108 -0.14 2.49 -13.37
C LYS A 108 1.07 2.47 -12.41
N TYR A 109 1.89 1.42 -12.51
CA TYR A 109 3.09 1.22 -11.68
C TYR A 109 4.28 0.78 -12.54
N GLU A 110 5.49 1.00 -12.04
CA GLU A 110 6.74 0.58 -12.71
C GLU A 110 7.03 -0.91 -12.53
N LYS A 111 6.67 -1.48 -11.37
CA LYS A 111 7.02 -2.86 -10.98
C LYS A 111 6.22 -3.88 -11.79
N THR A 112 6.86 -4.98 -12.20
CA THR A 112 6.16 -6.15 -12.76
C THR A 112 5.50 -6.98 -11.65
N TYR A 113 4.88 -8.11 -11.99
CA TYR A 113 4.28 -9.00 -11.00
C TYR A 113 5.31 -9.81 -10.18
N ASP A 114 6.56 -9.93 -10.65
CA ASP A 114 7.57 -10.75 -9.97
C ASP A 114 7.89 -10.27 -8.54
N PRO A 115 8.07 -8.95 -8.28
CA PRO A 115 8.15 -8.43 -6.92
C PRO A 115 6.99 -8.86 -6.01
N CYS A 116 5.76 -8.91 -6.52
CA CYS A 116 4.60 -9.37 -5.74
C CYS A 116 4.73 -10.85 -5.37
N LEU A 117 5.15 -11.69 -6.31
CA LEU A 117 5.40 -13.10 -6.05
C LEU A 117 6.47 -13.31 -4.97
N GLN A 118 7.55 -12.52 -5.00
CA GLN A 118 8.58 -12.57 -3.96
C GLN A 118 8.03 -12.14 -2.59
N LEU A 119 7.16 -11.14 -2.57
CA LEU A 119 6.52 -10.66 -1.34
C LEU A 119 5.59 -11.72 -0.74
N PHE A 120 4.76 -12.37 -1.57
CA PHE A 120 3.91 -13.47 -1.11
C PHE A 120 4.75 -14.66 -0.62
N LYS A 121 5.87 -14.94 -1.27
CA LYS A 121 6.79 -16.01 -0.87
C LYS A 121 7.45 -15.72 0.47
N SER A 122 7.92 -14.50 0.70
CA SER A 122 8.58 -14.12 1.96
C SER A 122 7.62 -14.14 3.15
N LEU A 123 6.37 -13.73 2.96
CA LEU A 123 5.31 -13.84 3.97
C LEU A 123 5.03 -15.30 4.34
N ARG A 124 4.86 -16.19 3.34
CA ARG A 124 4.65 -17.63 3.59
C ARG A 124 5.85 -18.28 4.28
N GLN A 125 7.07 -17.90 3.90
CA GLN A 125 8.30 -18.36 4.58
C GLN A 125 8.38 -17.88 6.03
N SER A 126 7.69 -16.79 6.37
CA SER A 126 7.59 -16.26 7.74
C SER A 126 6.50 -16.96 8.57
N GLY A 127 5.80 -17.94 8.01
CA GLY A 127 4.79 -18.74 8.70
C GLY A 127 3.37 -18.17 8.67
N VAL A 128 3.12 -17.13 7.89
CA VAL A 128 1.80 -16.46 7.80
C VAL A 128 0.98 -17.05 6.65
N LEU A 129 -0.33 -17.20 6.85
CA LEU A 129 -1.25 -17.57 5.77
C LEU A 129 -1.50 -16.35 4.88
N VAL A 130 -1.36 -16.52 3.56
CA VAL A 130 -1.38 -15.40 2.60
C VAL A 130 -2.38 -15.65 1.49
N HIS A 131 -3.37 -14.77 1.44
CA HIS A 131 -4.44 -14.72 0.46
C HIS A 131 -4.20 -13.53 -0.47
N GLN A 132 -4.23 -13.77 -1.78
CA GLN A 132 -4.20 -12.68 -2.76
C GLN A 132 -5.56 -12.00 -2.78
N TRP A 133 -5.55 -10.67 -2.69
CA TRP A 133 -6.72 -9.80 -2.88
C TRP A 133 -6.60 -9.08 -4.23
N PHE A 134 -7.70 -8.86 -4.92
CA PHE A 134 -7.76 -8.35 -6.30
C PHE A 134 -8.75 -7.20 -6.45
#